data_AF-M6R692-F1
#
_entry.id   AF-M6R692-F1
#
_cell.length_a   1.000
_cell.length_b   1.000
_cell.length_c   1.000
_cell.angle_alpha   90.00
_cell.angle_beta   90.00
_cell.angle_gamma   90.00
#
_symmetry.space_group_name_H-M   'P 1'
#
loop_
_entity.id
_entity.type
_entity.pdbx_description
1 polymer ?
#
loop_
_entity_poly.entity_id
_entity_poly.type
_entity_poly.pdbx_seq_one_letter_code
_entity_poly.pdbx_strand_id
1 'polypeptide(L)'
;MSLILSVPCYVVGIYMSSLVPMESVKGNPGIISFGESIFTIFVNQWILGPFNPAIQDVWIHPLAQAGWVGLLVTAINLLPFGQLDGGHVIYSVFGEKYRNWIYYLFICFLFLCLWNFSWLLWGFLIYFIIKIEHPFVPDSAVPLDRVRKIGGLLILFTLIFIFVPSPIQFGTDINRPGLAEEIWTSLKSVYSDL
;
A
#
# COMPACT_ATOMS: atom_id res chain seq x y z
N MET A 1 -1.01 14.81 -7.22
CA MET A 1 -0.30 16.02 -6.73
C MET A 1 0.66 15.71 -5.58
N SER A 2 0.27 14.84 -4.64
CA SER A 2 1.11 14.41 -3.51
C SER A 2 2.48 13.84 -3.92
N LEU A 3 2.56 13.00 -4.97
CA LEU A 3 3.84 12.38 -5.39
C LEU A 3 4.99 13.37 -5.63
N ILE A 4 4.70 14.55 -6.19
CA ILE A 4 5.71 15.56 -6.50
C ILE A 4 6.41 16.06 -5.24
N LEU A 5 5.70 16.09 -4.11
CA LEU A 5 6.26 16.48 -2.81
C LEU A 5 6.76 15.27 -2.02
N SER A 6 5.98 14.19 -2.00
CA SER A 6 6.27 12.99 -1.23
C SER A 6 7.59 12.33 -1.63
N VAL A 7 7.88 12.26 -2.94
CA VAL A 7 9.10 11.61 -3.44
C VAL A 7 10.36 12.37 -3.01
N PRO A 8 10.51 13.68 -3.24
CA PRO A 8 11.66 14.44 -2.73
C PRO A 8 11.78 14.40 -1.21
N CYS A 9 10.66 14.56 -0.47
CA CYS A 9 10.68 14.49 0.99
C CYS A 9 11.17 13.11 1.48
N TYR A 10 10.71 12.03 0.85
CA TYR A 10 11.16 10.69 1.18
C TYR A 10 12.65 10.52 0.89
N VAL A 11 13.11 10.88 -0.31
CA VAL A 11 14.51 10.77 -0.74
C VAL A 11 15.45 11.57 0.17
N VAL A 12 15.16 12.85 0.42
CA VAL A 12 15.97 13.70 1.30
C VAL A 12 15.90 13.19 2.75
N GLY A 13 14.74 12.74 3.18
CA GLY A 13 14.57 12.15 4.51
C GLY A 13 15.40 10.88 4.71
N ILE A 14 15.46 10.00 3.71
CA ILE A 14 16.29 8.79 3.75
C ILE A 14 17.79 9.14 3.75
N TYR A 15 18.20 10.18 3.02
CA TYR A 15 19.58 10.66 3.09
C TYR A 15 19.99 11.12 4.51
N MET A 16 19.04 11.61 5.30
CA MET A 16 19.23 12.00 6.70
C MET A 16 18.96 10.87 7.70
N SER A 17 18.60 9.67 7.22
CA SER A 17 18.26 8.52 8.05
C SER A 17 19.50 7.68 8.36
N SER A 18 19.39 6.80 9.35
CA SER A 18 20.50 5.94 9.78
C SER A 18 20.06 4.48 9.88
N LEU A 19 20.98 3.56 9.59
CA LEU A 19 20.75 2.13 9.81
C LEU A 19 20.93 1.79 11.29
N VAL A 20 19.99 1.03 11.84
CA VAL A 20 20.04 0.53 13.21
C VAL A 20 19.94 -0.99 13.22
N PRO A 21 20.57 -1.67 14.20
CA PRO A 21 20.41 -3.12 14.34
C PRO A 21 18.95 -3.48 14.60
N MET A 22 18.45 -4.51 13.93
CA MET A 22 17.06 -4.97 14.08
C MET A 22 16.70 -5.35 15.52
N GLU A 23 17.68 -5.80 16.30
CA GLU A 23 17.53 -6.11 17.73
C GLU A 23 17.14 -4.90 18.59
N SER A 24 17.51 -3.67 18.16
CA SER A 24 17.14 -2.44 18.86
C SER A 24 15.69 -2.02 18.63
N VAL A 25 15.07 -2.55 17.58
CA VAL A 25 13.70 -2.23 17.16
C VAL A 25 12.73 -3.33 17.63
N LYS A 26 13.14 -4.59 17.51
CA LYS A 26 12.34 -5.76 17.90
C LYS A 26 12.03 -5.78 19.39
N GLY A 27 10.77 -6.07 19.71
CA GLY A 27 10.30 -6.26 21.09
C GLY A 27 10.03 -4.97 21.86
N ASN A 28 10.26 -3.79 21.26
CA ASN A 28 9.91 -2.52 21.89
C ASN A 28 8.52 -2.04 21.39
N PRO A 29 7.48 -2.02 22.26
CA PRO A 29 6.12 -1.61 21.86
C PRO A 29 6.02 -0.11 21.56
N GLY A 30 6.98 0.71 22.00
CA GLY A 30 7.00 2.14 21.75
C GLY A 30 7.57 2.54 20.38
N ILE A 31 8.14 1.59 19.64
CA ILE A 31 8.73 1.87 18.31
C ILE A 31 7.71 1.47 17.24
N ILE A 32 7.45 2.43 16.34
CA ILE A 32 6.61 2.23 15.16
C ILE A 32 7.55 2.11 13.96
N SER A 33 7.52 0.97 13.29
CA SER A 33 8.19 0.75 12.01
C SER A 33 7.20 0.98 10.87
N PHE A 34 7.71 1.59 9.80
CA PHE A 34 6.91 1.96 8.63
C PHE A 34 7.10 0.92 7.54
N GLY A 35 5.98 0.50 6.96
CA GLY A 35 5.98 -0.53 5.93
C GLY A 35 6.76 -0.15 4.68
N GLU A 36 7.26 -1.17 4.00
CA GLU A 36 7.99 -0.99 2.76
C GLU A 36 7.11 -1.24 1.52
N SER A 37 7.33 -0.43 0.49
CA SER A 37 6.89 -0.62 -0.89
C SER A 37 8.11 -0.88 -1.78
N ILE A 38 7.89 -1.27 -3.03
CA ILE A 38 8.97 -1.46 -4.01
C ILE A 38 9.81 -0.18 -4.15
N PHE A 39 9.15 0.98 -4.20
CA PHE A 39 9.82 2.27 -4.28
C PHE A 39 10.69 2.55 -3.05
N THR A 40 10.16 2.34 -1.85
CA THR A 40 10.92 2.64 -0.62
C THR A 40 12.10 1.71 -0.44
N ILE A 41 11.96 0.41 -0.75
CA ILE A 41 13.07 -0.56 -0.74
C ILE A 41 14.17 -0.09 -1.68
N PHE A 42 13.82 0.28 -2.90
CA PHE A 42 14.77 0.76 -3.89
C PHE A 42 15.51 2.01 -3.42
N VAL A 43 14.79 3.01 -2.91
CA VAL A 43 15.39 4.26 -2.43
C VAL A 43 16.29 4.03 -1.21
N ASN A 44 15.85 3.20 -0.26
CA ASN A 44 16.63 2.85 0.94
C ASN A 44 17.96 2.21 0.55
N GLN A 45 17.93 1.18 -0.31
CA GLN A 45 19.12 0.46 -0.76
C GLN A 45 20.04 1.34 -1.63
N TRP A 46 19.47 2.27 -2.39
CA TRP A 46 20.24 3.18 -3.24
C TRP A 46 20.98 4.25 -2.43
N ILE A 47 20.35 4.82 -1.40
CA ILE A 47 20.90 5.95 -0.64
C ILE A 47 21.74 5.49 0.54
N LEU A 48 21.27 4.52 1.31
CA LEU A 48 21.96 4.01 2.50
C LEU A 48 22.99 2.91 2.15
N GLY A 49 23.00 2.47 0.90
CA GLY A 49 23.82 1.36 0.41
C GLY A 49 23.15 0.00 0.63
N PRO A 50 23.75 -1.08 0.09
CA PRO A 50 23.21 -2.42 0.24
C PRO A 50 23.25 -2.86 1.70
N PHE A 51 22.08 -3.09 2.30
CA PHE A 51 21.95 -3.61 3.67
C PHE A 51 20.99 -4.78 3.70
N ASN A 52 21.12 -5.64 4.73
CA ASN A 52 20.26 -6.81 4.89
C ASN A 52 19.07 -6.48 5.82
N PRO A 53 17.83 -6.42 5.29
CA PRO A 53 16.64 -6.08 6.08
C PRO A 53 16.31 -7.09 7.19
N ALA A 54 16.91 -8.28 7.18
CA ALA A 54 16.71 -9.26 8.23
C ALA A 54 17.45 -8.92 9.54
N ILE A 55 18.53 -8.13 9.44
CA ILE A 55 19.43 -7.80 10.57
C ILE A 55 19.52 -6.31 10.85
N GLN A 56 19.12 -5.47 9.90
CA GLN A 56 19.15 -4.01 10.02
C GLN A 56 17.79 -3.44 9.65
N ASP A 57 17.37 -2.40 10.37
CA ASP A 57 16.21 -1.59 10.03
C ASP A 57 16.66 -0.15 9.74
N VAL A 58 15.81 0.60 9.03
CA VAL A 58 16.06 2.00 8.72
C VAL A 58 15.37 2.87 9.76
N TRP A 59 16.16 3.55 10.60
CA TRP A 59 15.63 4.58 11.48
C TRP A 59 15.33 5.84 10.67
N ILE A 60 14.09 5.93 10.20
CA ILE A 60 13.70 6.99 9.27
C ILE A 60 13.58 8.37 9.94
N HIS A 61 14.17 9.37 9.30
CA HIS A 61 14.06 10.77 9.70
C HIS A 61 12.59 11.25 9.60
N PRO A 62 12.10 12.19 10.45
CA PRO A 62 10.73 12.72 10.38
C PRO A 62 10.32 13.26 9.01
N LEU A 63 11.28 13.79 8.24
CA LEU A 63 11.04 14.20 6.85
C LEU A 63 10.68 13.03 5.94
N ALA A 64 11.35 11.88 6.11
CA ALA A 64 11.05 10.66 5.39
C ALA A 64 9.70 10.07 5.84
N GLN A 65 9.36 10.16 7.13
CA GLN A 65 8.03 9.80 7.64
C GLN A 65 6.92 10.60 6.93
N ALA A 66 7.09 11.92 6.81
CA ALA A 66 6.13 12.77 6.11
C ALA A 66 6.01 12.39 4.62
N GLY A 67 7.15 12.14 3.95
CA GLY A 67 7.17 11.66 2.57
C GLY A 67 6.46 10.32 2.41
N TRP A 68 6.70 9.38 3.33
CA TRP A 68 6.08 8.07 3.36
C TRP A 68 4.56 8.13 3.52
N VAL A 69 4.06 8.98 4.44
CA VAL A 69 2.61 9.19 4.61
C VAL A 69 2.00 9.72 3.31
N GLY A 70 2.68 10.67 2.66
CA GLY A 70 2.22 11.19 1.37
C GLY A 70 2.20 10.13 0.26
N LEU A 71 3.16 9.19 0.24
CA LEU A 71 3.16 8.05 -0.67
C LEU A 71 1.98 7.11 -0.38
N LEU A 72 1.74 6.79 0.90
CA LEU A 72 0.62 5.95 1.34
C LEU A 72 -0.74 6.55 0.93
N VAL A 73 -0.96 7.85 1.19
CA VAL A 73 -2.18 8.55 0.81
C VAL A 73 -2.38 8.52 -0.72
N THR A 74 -1.30 8.67 -1.47
CA THR A 74 -1.36 8.54 -2.94
C THR A 74 -1.76 7.12 -3.34
N ALA A 75 -1.15 6.09 -2.73
CA ALA A 75 -1.44 4.70 -3.02
C ALA A 75 -2.93 4.39 -2.76
N ILE A 76 -3.46 4.83 -1.62
CA ILE A 76 -4.88 4.67 -1.28
C ILE A 76 -5.77 5.38 -2.32
N ASN A 77 -5.45 6.63 -2.67
CA ASN A 77 -6.22 7.38 -3.67
C ASN A 77 -6.17 6.76 -5.07
N LEU A 78 -5.13 6.02 -5.41
CA LEU A 78 -5.03 5.30 -6.68
C LEU A 78 -5.68 3.92 -6.66
N LEU A 79 -6.23 3.48 -5.53
CA LEU A 79 -7.01 2.25 -5.51
C LEU A 79 -8.22 2.37 -6.46
N PRO A 80 -8.54 1.31 -7.20
CA PRO A 80 -9.62 1.33 -8.17
C PRO A 80 -10.95 1.11 -7.43
N PHE A 81 -11.40 2.03 -6.57
CA PHE A 81 -12.68 1.89 -5.86
C PHE A 81 -13.39 3.23 -5.71
N GLY A 82 -14.71 3.21 -5.89
CA GLY A 82 -15.60 4.34 -5.59
C GLY A 82 -15.17 5.66 -6.21
N GLN A 83 -15.15 6.70 -5.36
CA GLN A 83 -14.78 8.08 -5.70
C GLN A 83 -13.29 8.38 -5.53
N LEU A 84 -12.45 7.37 -5.31
CA LEU A 84 -11.00 7.58 -5.28
C LEU A 84 -10.53 7.95 -6.69
N ASP A 85 -9.41 8.69 -6.78
CA ASP A 85 -8.82 9.08 -8.06
C ASP A 85 -8.59 7.87 -8.99
N GLY A 86 -8.17 6.72 -8.43
CA GLY A 86 -8.02 5.46 -9.15
C GLY A 86 -9.35 4.90 -9.69
N GLY A 87 -10.44 5.08 -8.94
CA GLY A 87 -11.81 4.78 -9.36
C GLY A 87 -12.25 5.63 -10.56
N HIS A 88 -11.96 6.93 -10.54
CA HIS A 88 -12.20 7.84 -11.67
C HIS A 88 -11.36 7.45 -12.90
N VAL A 89 -10.09 7.11 -12.71
CA VAL A 89 -9.19 6.74 -13.80
C VAL A 89 -9.63 5.43 -14.45
N ILE A 90 -9.91 4.39 -13.66
CA ILE A 90 -10.32 3.10 -14.20
C ILE A 90 -11.69 3.19 -14.88
N TYR A 91 -12.63 3.97 -14.32
CA TYR A 91 -13.92 4.24 -14.95
C TYR A 91 -13.74 4.97 -16.29
N SER A 92 -12.90 6.00 -16.35
CA SER A 92 -12.65 6.74 -17.60
C SER A 92 -11.99 5.89 -18.70
N VAL A 93 -11.24 4.85 -18.32
CA VAL A 93 -10.51 3.97 -19.26
C VAL A 93 -11.40 2.83 -19.78
N PHE A 94 -12.27 2.27 -18.93
CA PHE A 94 -13.05 1.07 -19.22
C PHE A 94 -14.57 1.28 -19.32
N GLY A 95 -15.07 2.46 -18.94
CA GLY A 95 -16.49 2.81 -18.91
C GLY A 95 -17.32 1.94 -17.96
N GLU A 96 -18.63 1.88 -18.21
CA GLU A 96 -19.58 1.07 -17.40
C GLU A 96 -19.25 -0.43 -17.31
N LYS A 97 -18.51 -0.99 -18.28
CA LYS A 97 -18.13 -2.42 -18.27
C LYS A 97 -17.35 -2.82 -17.02
N TYR A 98 -16.62 -1.87 -16.44
CA TYR A 98 -15.87 -2.07 -15.21
C TYR A 98 -16.76 -2.45 -14.02
N ARG A 99 -18.01 -1.98 -13.98
CA ARG A 99 -18.95 -2.26 -12.88
C ARG A 99 -19.28 -3.74 -12.73
N ASN A 100 -19.12 -4.53 -13.80
CA ASN A 100 -19.29 -5.98 -13.73
C ASN A 100 -18.18 -6.68 -12.94
N TRP A 101 -16.96 -6.11 -12.91
CA TRP A 101 -15.79 -6.76 -12.31
C TRP A 101 -15.26 -6.08 -11.04
N ILE A 102 -15.78 -4.91 -10.69
CA ILE A 102 -15.33 -4.16 -9.51
C ILE A 102 -15.51 -4.95 -8.21
N TYR A 103 -16.59 -5.72 -8.07
CA TYR A 103 -16.77 -6.57 -6.89
C TYR A 103 -15.75 -7.70 -6.81
N TYR A 104 -15.31 -8.26 -7.95
CA TYR A 104 -14.22 -9.24 -7.94
C TYR A 104 -12.88 -8.60 -7.54
N LEU A 105 -12.61 -7.37 -8.00
CA LEU A 105 -11.44 -6.61 -7.57
C LEU A 105 -11.49 -6.28 -6.07
N PHE A 106 -12.67 -5.95 -5.55
CA PHE A 106 -12.84 -5.66 -4.12
C PHE A 106 -12.64 -6.92 -3.28
N ILE A 107 -13.18 -8.07 -3.69
CA ILE A 107 -12.92 -9.36 -3.04
C ILE A 107 -11.43 -9.70 -3.09
N CYS A 108 -10.78 -9.49 -4.24
CA CYS A 108 -9.33 -9.66 -4.39
C CYS A 108 -8.55 -8.76 -3.42
N PHE A 109 -8.95 -7.50 -3.30
CA PHE A 109 -8.38 -6.56 -2.34
C PHE A 109 -8.58 -7.02 -0.88
N LEU A 110 -9.74 -7.58 -0.53
CA LEU A 110 -9.96 -8.09 0.83
C LEU A 110 -9.01 -9.24 1.20
N PHE A 111 -8.50 -10.01 0.25
CA PHE A 111 -7.48 -11.03 0.54
C PHE A 111 -6.17 -10.42 1.07
N LEU A 112 -5.92 -9.12 0.89
CA LEU A 112 -4.79 -8.44 1.54
C LEU A 112 -4.91 -8.43 3.06
N CYS A 113 -6.10 -8.62 3.63
CA CYS A 113 -6.27 -8.76 5.07
C CYS A 113 -5.54 -10.00 5.64
N LEU A 114 -5.36 -11.03 4.79
CA LEU A 114 -4.59 -12.21 5.14
C LEU A 114 -3.10 -11.90 5.33
N TRP A 115 -2.61 -10.84 4.67
CA TRP A 115 -1.25 -10.35 4.83
C TRP A 115 -1.13 -9.39 6.01
N ASN A 116 -2.01 -8.38 6.08
CA ASN A 116 -2.05 -7.44 7.20
C ASN A 116 -3.50 -7.03 7.49
N PHE A 117 -3.92 -7.22 8.75
CA PHE A 117 -5.28 -6.94 9.20
C PHE A 117 -5.73 -5.48 9.00
N SER A 118 -4.79 -4.54 8.91
CA SER A 118 -5.06 -3.11 8.64
C SER A 118 -5.83 -2.90 7.32
N TRP A 119 -5.70 -3.81 6.36
CA TRP A 119 -6.46 -3.75 5.11
C TRP A 119 -7.94 -4.05 5.28
N LEU A 120 -8.33 -4.77 6.34
CA LEU A 120 -9.74 -4.98 6.65
C LEU A 120 -10.42 -3.67 7.06
N LEU A 121 -9.71 -2.82 7.81
CA LEU A 121 -10.18 -1.47 8.14
C LEU A 121 -10.40 -0.65 6.86
N TRP A 122 -9.43 -0.66 5.92
CA TRP A 122 -9.60 0.01 4.63
C TRP A 122 -10.73 -0.58 3.81
N GLY A 123 -10.89 -1.90 3.78
CA GLY A 123 -12.02 -2.58 3.12
C GLY A 123 -13.36 -2.13 3.70
N PHE A 124 -13.47 -2.02 5.02
CA PHE A 124 -14.64 -1.49 5.70
C PHE A 124 -14.92 -0.04 5.30
N LEU A 125 -13.91 0.83 5.35
CA LEU A 125 -14.05 2.24 4.95
C LEU A 125 -14.47 2.38 3.47
N ILE A 126 -13.87 1.58 2.59
CA ILE A 126 -14.20 1.55 1.17
C ILE A 126 -15.65 1.09 0.98
N TYR A 127 -16.07 0.03 1.65
CA TYR A 127 -17.42 -0.52 1.51
C TYR A 127 -18.51 0.44 2.01
N PHE A 128 -18.35 0.97 3.22
CA PHE A 128 -19.41 1.73 3.90
C PHE A 128 -19.37 3.23 3.62
N ILE A 129 -18.18 3.83 3.50
CA ILE A 129 -18.03 5.29 3.39
C ILE A 129 -17.84 5.69 1.93
N ILE A 130 -16.83 5.14 1.26
CA ILE A 130 -16.46 5.54 -0.10
C ILE A 130 -17.42 4.94 -1.14
N LYS A 131 -17.99 3.76 -0.81
CA LYS A 131 -18.73 2.85 -1.68
C LYS A 131 -17.83 2.23 -2.75
N ILE A 132 -18.07 0.95 -3.06
CA ILE A 132 -17.26 0.20 -4.04
C ILE A 132 -17.43 0.76 -5.46
N GLU A 133 -18.67 1.06 -5.84
CA GLU A 133 -18.99 1.52 -7.18
C GLU A 133 -18.72 3.01 -7.34
N HIS A 134 -18.12 3.36 -8.48
CA HIS A 134 -18.07 4.74 -8.93
C HIS A 134 -19.49 5.21 -9.30
N PRO A 135 -19.89 6.45 -8.94
CA PRO A 135 -21.20 6.99 -9.31
C PRO A 135 -21.43 6.90 -10.83
N PHE A 136 -22.65 6.58 -11.24
CA PHE A 136 -22.98 6.57 -12.66
C PHE A 136 -22.79 7.97 -13.26
N VAL A 137 -21.93 8.09 -14.26
CA VAL A 137 -21.71 9.31 -15.03
C VAL A 137 -21.95 8.98 -16.49
N PRO A 138 -22.91 9.62 -17.18
CA PRO A 138 -23.17 9.33 -18.59
C PRO A 138 -21.87 9.38 -19.40
N ASP A 139 -21.60 8.30 -20.14
CA ASP A 139 -20.41 8.22 -20.98
C ASP A 139 -20.36 9.42 -21.93
N SER A 140 -19.21 10.08 -22.01
CA SER A 140 -19.04 11.21 -22.93
C SER A 140 -19.21 10.73 -24.36
N ALA A 141 -19.89 11.51 -25.19
CA ALA A 141 -20.01 11.24 -26.63
C ALA A 141 -18.63 11.24 -27.34
N VAL A 142 -17.61 11.83 -26.72
CA VAL A 142 -16.23 11.86 -27.23
C VAL A 142 -15.39 10.82 -26.47
N PRO A 143 -14.82 9.82 -27.17
CA PRO A 143 -13.97 8.83 -26.51
C PRO A 143 -12.68 9.48 -25.99
N LEU A 144 -12.11 8.88 -24.94
CA LEU A 144 -10.84 9.33 -24.38
C LEU A 144 -9.70 9.15 -25.40
N ASP A 145 -8.94 10.23 -25.65
CA ASP A 145 -7.78 10.18 -26.53
C ASP A 145 -6.73 9.17 -26.05
N ARG A 146 -5.99 8.57 -26.98
CA ARG A 146 -5.01 7.50 -26.70
C ARG A 146 -3.96 7.94 -25.69
N VAL A 147 -3.51 9.20 -25.73
CA VAL A 147 -2.52 9.74 -24.79
C VAL A 147 -3.06 9.74 -23.36
N ARG A 148 -4.32 10.18 -23.18
CA ARG A 148 -4.96 10.23 -21.86
C ARG A 148 -5.22 8.84 -21.31
N LYS A 149 -5.59 7.89 -22.18
CA LYS A 149 -5.79 6.49 -21.78
C LYS A 149 -4.49 5.86 -21.29
N ILE A 150 -3.39 6.06 -22.02
CA ILE A 150 -2.05 5.58 -21.60
C ILE A 150 -1.63 6.28 -20.31
N GLY A 151 -1.82 7.60 -20.19
CA GLY A 151 -1.51 8.33 -18.96
C GLY A 151 -2.28 7.81 -17.73
N GLY A 152 -3.57 7.51 -17.89
CA GLY A 152 -4.39 6.88 -16.86
C GLY A 152 -3.88 5.49 -16.44
N LEU A 153 -3.51 4.66 -17.41
CA LEU A 153 -2.92 3.34 -17.11
C LEU A 153 -1.56 3.46 -16.43
N LEU A 154 -0.72 4.41 -16.86
CA LEU A 154 0.57 4.68 -16.23
C LEU A 154 0.41 5.14 -14.78
N ILE A 155 -0.56 6.01 -14.48
CA ILE A 155 -0.78 6.45 -13.09
C ILE A 155 -1.29 5.30 -12.22
N LEU A 156 -2.18 4.44 -12.73
CA LEU A 156 -2.57 3.21 -12.04
C LEU A 156 -1.38 2.26 -11.84
N PHE A 157 -0.47 2.19 -12.81
CA PHE A 157 0.75 1.38 -12.68
C PHE A 157 1.67 1.88 -11.56
N THR A 158 1.71 3.19 -11.28
CA THR A 158 2.48 3.72 -10.14
C THR A 158 2.02 3.15 -8.81
N LEU A 159 0.76 2.75 -8.66
CA LEU A 159 0.23 2.08 -7.47
C LEU A 159 1.09 0.87 -7.11
N ILE A 160 1.49 0.05 -8.09
CA ILE A 160 2.28 -1.17 -7.84
C ILE A 160 3.63 -0.82 -7.17
N PHE A 161 4.22 0.32 -7.50
CA PHE A 161 5.51 0.74 -6.94
C PHE A 161 5.39 1.32 -5.54
N ILE A 162 4.33 2.07 -5.27
CA ILE A 162 4.17 2.84 -4.01
C ILE A 162 3.25 2.15 -3.01
N PHE A 163 2.57 1.08 -3.41
CA PHE A 163 1.69 0.32 -2.52
C PHE A 163 2.51 -0.35 -1.42
N VAL A 164 2.07 -0.18 -0.18
CA VAL A 164 2.75 -0.68 1.02
C VAL A 164 1.92 -1.80 1.64
N PRO A 165 2.22 -3.09 1.41
CA PRO A 165 1.38 -4.20 1.87
C PRO A 165 1.19 -4.29 3.39
N SER A 166 2.11 -3.73 4.17
CA SER A 166 2.06 -3.76 5.64
C SER A 166 2.40 -2.37 6.18
N PRO A 167 1.47 -1.40 6.13
CA PRO A 167 1.79 0.02 6.27
C PRO A 167 2.35 0.41 7.63
N ILE A 168 1.80 -0.13 8.72
CA ILE A 168 2.25 0.21 10.08
C ILE A 168 2.52 -1.10 10.80
N GLN A 169 3.70 -1.19 11.43
CA GLN A 169 4.11 -2.31 12.26
C GLN A 169 4.63 -1.78 13.59
N PHE A 170 4.23 -2.39 14.69
CA PHE A 170 4.83 -2.10 15.99
C PHE A 170 6.08 -2.94 16.17
N GLY A 171 7.07 -2.46 16.94
CA GLY A 171 8.32 -3.19 17.21
C GLY A 171 8.09 -4.61 17.77
N THR A 172 6.96 -4.82 18.45
CA THR A 172 6.51 -6.14 18.93
C THR A 172 5.99 -7.06 17.83
N ASP A 173 5.53 -6.52 16.71
CA ASP A 173 4.95 -7.26 15.59
C ASP A 173 5.93 -7.43 14.42
N ILE A 174 7.17 -6.96 14.55
CA ILE A 174 8.20 -7.15 13.53
C ILE A 174 8.54 -8.65 13.45
N ASN A 175 8.34 -9.24 12.27
CA ASN A 175 8.36 -10.68 11.97
C ASN A 175 7.19 -11.50 12.53
N ARG A 176 6.11 -10.86 12.99
CA ARG A 176 4.89 -11.59 13.29
C ARG A 176 4.36 -12.22 11.99
N PRO A 177 4.02 -13.52 11.98
CA PRO A 177 3.42 -14.17 10.82
C PRO A 177 2.15 -13.42 10.41
N GLY A 178 1.89 -13.35 9.10
CA GLY A 178 0.63 -12.80 8.60
C GLY A 178 -0.56 -13.60 9.13
N LEU A 179 -1.74 -13.00 9.11
CA LEU A 179 -2.97 -13.66 9.59
C LEU A 179 -3.21 -15.01 8.90
N ALA A 180 -2.86 -15.15 7.62
CA ALA A 180 -2.92 -16.42 6.90
C ALA A 180 -2.07 -17.53 7.56
N GLU A 181 -0.85 -17.17 7.95
CA GLU A 181 0.12 -18.09 8.53
C GLU A 181 -0.25 -18.42 9.99
N GLU A 182 -0.82 -17.47 10.73
CA GLU A 182 -1.43 -17.73 12.05
C GLU A 182 -2.59 -18.71 11.97
N ILE A 183 -3.49 -18.54 10.99
CA ILE A 183 -4.60 -19.47 10.78
C ILE A 183 -4.06 -20.85 10.40
N TRP A 184 -3.09 -20.90 9.48
CA TRP A 184 -2.51 -22.16 9.02
C TRP A 184 -1.81 -22.94 10.15
N THR A 185 -1.01 -22.26 10.96
CA THR A 185 -0.31 -22.85 12.10
C THR A 185 -1.30 -23.35 13.16
N SER A 186 -2.36 -22.59 13.43
CA SER A 186 -3.43 -22.97 14.36
C SER A 186 -4.24 -24.17 13.87
N LEU A 187 -4.54 -24.26 12.56
CA LEU A 187 -5.20 -25.43 11.99
C LEU A 187 -4.32 -26.68 12.05
N LYS A 188 -3.02 -26.51 11.79
CA LYS A 188 -2.06 -27.60 11.85
C LYS A 188 -1.91 -28.16 13.27
N SER A 189 -1.90 -27.31 14.30
CA SER A 189 -1.81 -27.76 15.69
C SER A 189 -3.02 -28.59 16.11
N VAL A 190 -4.23 -28.18 15.72
CA VAL A 190 -5.47 -28.92 16.02
C VAL A 190 -5.46 -30.31 15.38
N TYR A 191 -4.91 -30.45 14.16
CA TYR A 191 -4.85 -31.75 13.49
C TYR A 191 -3.72 -32.65 13.99
N SER A 192 -2.62 -32.08 14.51
CA SER A 192 -1.54 -32.88 15.10
C SER A 192 -1.86 -33.46 16.48
N ASP A 193 -2.91 -32.94 17.13
CA ASP A 193 -3.38 -33.40 18.45
C ASP A 193 -4.47 -34.50 18.36
N LEU A 194 -4.83 -34.93 17.14
CA LEU A 194 -5.78 -36.03 16.84
C LEU A 194 -5.04 -37.30 16.39
#